data_AF-A0AAV6C4T7-F1
#
_entry.id   AF-A0AAV6C4T7-F1
#
_cell.length_a   1.000
_cell.length_b   1.000
_cell.length_c   1.000
_cell.angle_alpha   90.00
_cell.angle_beta   90.00
_cell.angle_gamma   90.00
#
_symmetry.space_group_name_H-M   'P 1'
#
loop_
_entity.id
_entity.type
_entity.pdbx_description
1 polymer ?
#
loop_
_entity_poly.entity_id
_entity_poly.type
_entity_poly.pdbx_seq_one_letter_code
_entity_poly.pdbx_strand_id
1 'polypeptide(L)'
;MKKAIEIVMLVIATGGMIGGIWNRLKLNKGIGIRFIQFLGLTVLVPVIVILSLEGRISVEMTGAVAAAAVGAVLAGLAKGE
;
A
#
# COMPACT_ATOMS: atom_id res chain seq x y z
N MET A 1 4.90 -21.90 -1.44
CA MET A 1 5.18 -20.70 -0.62
C MET A 1 4.85 -19.41 -1.34
N LYS A 2 5.38 -19.15 -2.54
CA LYS A 2 5.07 -17.94 -3.35
C LYS A 2 3.57 -17.60 -3.46
N LYS A 3 2.73 -18.54 -3.89
CA LYS A 3 1.26 -18.34 -3.99
C LYS A 3 0.59 -17.97 -2.67
N ALA A 4 1.07 -18.49 -1.55
CA ALA A 4 0.48 -18.19 -0.24
C ALA A 4 0.79 -16.73 0.17
N ILE A 5 2.01 -16.27 -0.09
CA ILE A 5 2.42 -14.88 0.17
C ILE A 5 1.64 -13.92 -0.74
N GLU A 6 1.49 -14.26 -2.02
CA GLU A 6 0.67 -13.48 -2.96
C GLU A 6 -0.78 -13.35 -2.49
N ILE A 7 -1.41 -14.44 -2.04
CA ILE A 7 -2.78 -14.41 -1.50
C ILE A 7 -2.87 -13.52 -0.25
N VAL A 8 -1.92 -13.63 0.68
CA VAL A 8 -1.90 -12.79 1.88
C VAL A 8 -1.74 -11.31 1.51
N MET A 9 -0.82 -10.99 0.61
CA MET A 9 -0.60 -9.63 0.12
C MET A 9 -1.83 -9.08 -0.61
N LEU A 10 -2.50 -9.92 -1.40
CA LEU A 10 -3.75 -9.57 -2.07
C LEU A 10 -4.83 -9.23 -1.03
N VAL A 11 -5.03 -10.06 -0.01
CA VAL A 11 -6.02 -9.83 1.06
C VAL A 11 -5.72 -8.54 1.82
N ILE A 12 -4.45 -8.22 2.09
CA ILE A 12 -4.07 -6.95 2.72
C ILE A 12 -4.45 -5.78 1.82
N ALA A 13 -4.17 -5.87 0.51
CA ALA A 13 -4.48 -4.82 -0.46
C ALA A 13 -5.98 -4.59 -0.62
N THR A 14 -6.77 -5.64 -0.87
CA THR A 14 -8.23 -5.52 -0.99
C THR A 14 -8.87 -5.18 0.35
N GLY A 15 -8.43 -5.76 1.45
CA GLY A 15 -8.93 -5.46 2.79
C GLY A 15 -8.69 -4.01 3.20
N GLY A 16 -7.49 -3.50 2.95
CA GLY A 16 -7.14 -2.09 3.18
C GLY A 16 -7.98 -1.15 2.31
N MET A 17 -8.11 -1.43 1.01
CA MET A 17 -8.92 -0.63 0.10
C MET A 17 -10.40 -0.60 0.51
N ILE A 18 -11.02 -1.77 0.70
CA ILE A 18 -12.45 -1.90 1.04
C ILE A 18 -12.71 -1.29 2.42
N GLY A 19 -11.89 -1.63 3.43
CA GLY A 19 -12.01 -1.10 4.78
C GLY A 19 -11.84 0.41 4.82
N GLY A 20 -10.90 0.94 4.04
CA GLY A 20 -10.68 2.38 3.90
C GLY A 20 -11.88 3.11 3.29
N ILE A 21 -12.40 2.61 2.15
CA ILE A 21 -13.56 3.18 1.48
C ILE A 21 -14.78 3.11 2.38
N TRP A 22 -15.03 1.96 3.02
CA TRP A 22 -16.16 1.79 3.93
C TRP A 22 -16.08 2.76 5.12
N ASN A 23 -14.90 2.91 5.74
CA ASN A 23 -14.71 3.87 6.82
C ASN A 23 -15.01 5.32 6.38
N ARG A 24 -14.62 5.69 5.15
CA ARG A 24 -14.89 7.03 4.60
C ARG A 24 -16.37 7.26 4.33
N LEU A 25 -17.04 6.28 3.71
CA LEU A 25 -18.48 6.32 3.46
C LEU A 25 -19.27 6.40 4.77
N LYS A 26 -18.90 5.60 5.79
CA LYS A 26 -19.58 5.58 7.09
C LYS A 26 -19.40 6.88 7.88
N LEU A 27 -18.23 7.51 7.78
CA LEU A 27 -17.93 8.75 8.48
C LEU A 27 -18.31 10.02 7.68
N ASN A 28 -18.86 9.89 6.46
CA ASN A 28 -19.12 11.00 5.53
C ASN A 28 -17.91 11.94 5.35
N LYS A 29 -16.70 11.39 5.42
CA LYS A 29 -15.46 12.15 5.25
C LYS A 29 -15.00 12.02 3.79
N GLY A 30 -14.70 13.14 3.15
CA GLY A 30 -14.11 13.16 1.81
C GLY A 30 -12.74 12.49 1.72
N ILE A 31 -12.20 12.38 0.50
CA ILE A 31 -10.85 11.85 0.23
C ILE A 31 -9.83 12.91 0.66
N GLY A 32 -9.23 12.72 1.85
CA GLY A 32 -8.16 13.58 2.36
C GLY A 32 -6.77 12.96 2.15
N ILE A 33 -5.71 13.75 2.31
CA ILE A 33 -4.32 13.29 2.11
C ILE A 33 -3.97 12.05 2.96
N ARG A 34 -4.47 11.98 4.21
CA ARG A 34 -4.29 10.82 5.09
C ARG A 34 -4.93 9.53 4.56
N PHE A 35 -6.03 9.65 3.80
CA PHE A 35 -6.65 8.49 3.14
C PHE A 35 -5.82 8.00 1.96
N ILE A 36 -5.28 8.93 1.17
CA ILE A 36 -4.40 8.60 0.05
C ILE A 36 -3.12 7.93 0.55
N GLN A 37 -2.54 8.44 1.65
CA GLN A 37 -1.39 7.84 2.33
C GLN A 37 -1.69 6.43 2.85
N PHE A 38 -2.85 6.24 3.49
CA PHE A 38 -3.30 4.93 3.94
C PHE A 38 -3.45 3.95 2.77
N LEU A 39 -4.06 4.36 1.66
CA LEU A 39 -4.16 3.54 0.45
C LEU A 39 -2.78 3.27 -0.17
N GLY A 40 -1.89 4.26 -0.17
CA GLY A 40 -0.50 4.09 -0.61
C GLY A 40 0.23 3.00 0.17
N LEU A 41 0.10 2.96 1.49
CA LEU A 41 0.70 1.89 2.30
C LEU A 41 0.01 0.55 2.09
N THR A 42 -1.32 0.52 2.16
CA THR A 42 -2.08 -0.73 2.16
C THR A 42 -2.18 -1.39 0.79
N VAL A 43 -2.04 -0.64 -0.30
CA VAL A 43 -2.14 -1.18 -1.67
C VAL A 43 -0.79 -1.21 -2.36
N LEU A 44 -0.01 -0.13 -2.31
CA LEU A 44 1.21 -0.01 -3.10
C LEU A 44 2.31 -0.97 -2.61
N VAL A 45 2.48 -1.10 -1.29
CA VAL A 45 3.50 -1.99 -0.70
C VAL A 45 3.22 -3.47 -1.04
N PRO A 46 2.00 -4.01 -0.83
CA PRO A 46 1.70 -5.38 -1.23
C PRO A 46 1.86 -5.63 -2.74
N VAL A 47 1.49 -4.66 -3.58
CA VAL A 47 1.66 -4.78 -5.04
C VAL A 47 3.14 -4.88 -5.44
N ILE A 48 4.02 -4.07 -4.83
CA ILE A 48 5.47 -4.14 -5.08
C ILE A 48 6.01 -5.52 -4.69
N VAL A 49 5.57 -6.07 -3.56
CA VAL A 49 5.96 -7.42 -3.12
C VAL A 49 5.49 -8.48 -4.10
N ILE A 50 4.24 -8.42 -4.57
CA ILE A 50 3.70 -9.35 -5.56
C ILE A 50 4.51 -9.29 -6.87
N LEU A 51 4.77 -8.09 -7.38
CA LEU A 51 5.56 -7.91 -8.61
C LEU A 51 7.00 -8.44 -8.47
N SER A 52 7.60 -8.29 -7.30
CA SER A 52 8.91 -8.88 -6.99
C SER A 52 8.87 -10.39 -6.98
N LEU A 53 7.83 -10.99 -6.39
CA LEU A 53 7.66 -12.44 -6.35
C LEU A 53 7.42 -12.99 -7.75
N GLU A 54 6.69 -12.27 -8.61
CA GLU A 54 6.48 -12.59 -10.02
C GLU A 54 7.75 -12.45 -10.89
N GLY A 55 8.83 -11.86 -10.35
CA GLY A 55 10.06 -11.62 -11.11
C GLY A 55 9.92 -10.52 -12.16
N ARG A 56 8.89 -9.67 -12.03
CA ARG A 56 8.71 -8.48 -12.89
C ARG A 56 9.67 -7.34 -12.51
N ILE A 57 10.22 -7.39 -11.30
CA ILE A 57 11.13 -6.40 -10.72
C ILE A 57 12.29 -7.17 -10.06
N SER A 58 13.54 -6.72 -10.22
CA SER A 58 14.69 -7.31 -9.53
C SER A 58 14.58 -7.08 -8.02
N VAL A 59 15.13 -8.00 -7.21
CA VAL A 59 15.05 -7.91 -5.73
C VAL A 59 15.65 -6.60 -5.20
N GLU A 60 16.71 -6.11 -5.84
CA GLU A 60 17.36 -4.83 -5.55
C GLU A 60 16.42 -3.64 -5.83
N MET A 61 15.74 -3.65 -6.98
CA MET A 61 14.75 -2.63 -7.30
C MET A 61 13.52 -2.73 -6.40
N THR A 62 13.09 -3.91 -5.98
CA THR A 62 11.97 -4.08 -5.05
C THR A 62 12.23 -3.35 -3.73
N GLY A 63 13.42 -3.51 -3.15
CA GLY A 63 13.80 -2.81 -1.93
C GLY A 63 13.79 -1.30 -2.10
N ALA A 64 14.37 -0.80 -3.21
CA ALA A 64 14.42 0.62 -3.51
C ALA A 64 13.01 1.22 -3.74
N VAL A 65 12.16 0.55 -4.52
CA VAL A 65 10.81 1.01 -4.85
C VAL A 65 9.90 0.93 -3.62
N ALA A 66 10.01 -0.12 -2.81
CA ALA A 66 9.27 -0.23 -1.54
C ALA A 66 9.69 0.87 -0.56
N ALA A 67 11.00 1.11 -0.39
CA ALA A 67 11.52 2.16 0.48
C ALA A 67 11.10 3.55 -0.01
N ALA A 68 11.15 3.81 -1.32
CA ALA A 68 10.70 5.07 -1.91
C ALA A 68 9.20 5.29 -1.71
N ALA A 69 8.37 4.26 -1.93
CA ALA A 69 6.93 4.32 -1.73
C ALA A 69 6.56 4.61 -0.26
N VAL A 70 7.14 3.85 0.67
CA VAL A 70 6.92 4.05 2.11
C VAL A 70 7.46 5.42 2.54
N GLY A 71 8.66 5.79 2.09
CA GLY A 71 9.27 7.09 2.38
C GLY A 71 8.44 8.27 1.88
N ALA A 72 7.89 8.19 0.67
CA ALA A 72 7.00 9.22 0.13
C ALA A 72 5.71 9.36 0.96
N VAL A 73 5.12 8.24 1.39
CA VAL A 73 3.93 8.24 2.25
C VAL A 73 4.26 8.84 3.63
N LEU A 74 5.37 8.42 4.26
CA LEU A 74 5.80 8.90 5.58
C LEU A 74 6.24 10.37 5.56
N ALA A 75 6.93 10.82 4.50
CA ALA A 75 7.31 12.23 4.34
C ALA A 75 6.07 13.14 4.25
N GLY A 76 5.01 12.68 3.59
CA GLY A 76 3.73 13.37 3.58
C GLY A 76 3.02 13.39 4.94
N LEU A 77 3.25 12.39 5.80
CA LEU A 77 2.73 12.38 7.17
C LEU A 77 3.50 13.34 8.07
N ALA A 78 4.82 13.41 7.93
CA ALA A 78 5.69 14.30 8.70
C ALA A 78 5.47 15.79 8.39
N LYS A 79 5.05 16.13 7.17
CA LYS A 79 4.68 17.50 6.78
C LYS A 79 3.29 17.94 7.30
N GLY A 80 2.51 17.01 7.84
CA GLY A 80 1.17 17.27 8.35
C GLY A 80 1.17 17.54 9.85
N GLU A 81 1.74 18.68 10.27
CA GLU A 81 1.20 19.46 11.40
C GLU A 81 -0.16 20.05 11.00
#